data_AF-A0AAJ3YE11-F1
#
_entry.id   AF-A0AAJ3YE11-F1
#
_cell.length_a   1.000
_cell.length_b   1.000
_cell.length_c   1.000
_cell.angle_alpha   90.00
_cell.angle_beta   90.00
_cell.angle_gamma   90.00
#
_symmetry.space_group_name_H-M   'P 1'
#
loop_
_entity.id
_entity.type
_entity.pdbx_description
1 polymer ?
#
loop_
_entity_poly.entity_id
_entity_poly.type
_entity_poly.pdbx_seq_one_letter_code
_entity_poly.pdbx_strand_id
1 'polypeptide(L)'
;MSLLELLVKELPKLGGWPGDRTVASNGINGTVVFHSKGRAPFLMGGLNFSGIGCVSYEEYEAALAASKQPEWNGEGLPLVGTKCDWQDKNTKAWLPVIIVYASEWVTVIREGDKSDAVEIAIENYGDEARRQFRPTLNEMDIKREEAIAAMRNFATNYNNTAVIHAIEKVYDSIAAGKIPHITLK
;
A
#
# COMPACT_ATOMS: atom_id res chain seq x y z
N MET A 1 0.55 13.12 12.95
CA MET A 1 0.62 11.70 13.31
C MET A 1 -0.40 11.43 14.40
N SER A 2 -1.31 10.48 14.20
CA SER A 2 -2.28 10.03 15.19
C SER A 2 -1.64 9.07 16.21
N LEU A 3 -2.32 8.83 17.33
CA LEU A 3 -1.85 7.84 18.32
C LEU A 3 -1.82 6.43 17.70
N LEU A 4 -2.81 6.09 16.87
CA LEU A 4 -2.88 4.80 16.17
C LEU A 4 -1.68 4.58 15.24
N GLU A 5 -1.33 5.59 14.43
CA GLU A 5 -0.16 5.54 13.54
C GLU A 5 1.15 5.34 14.31
N LEU A 6 1.31 6.05 15.43
CA LEU A 6 2.48 5.89 16.30
C LEU A 6 2.55 4.46 16.86
N LEU A 7 1.42 3.94 17.36
CA LEU A 7 1.36 2.60 17.94
C LEU A 7 1.67 1.53 16.90
N VAL A 8 1.05 1.56 15.72
CA VAL A 8 1.32 0.58 14.65
C VAL A 8 2.80 0.58 14.24
N LYS A 9 3.44 1.75 14.21
CA LYS A 9 4.83 1.89 13.76
C LYS A 9 5.86 1.52 14.82
N GLU A 10 5.70 1.99 16.07
CA GLU A 10 6.73 1.89 17.11
C GLU A 10 6.46 0.76 18.11
N LEU A 11 5.21 0.42 18.39
CA LEU A 11 4.86 -0.59 19.39
C LEU A 11 5.41 -1.99 19.08
N PRO A 12 5.37 -2.48 17.82
CA PRO A 12 5.97 -3.78 17.48
C PRO A 12 7.47 -3.88 17.80
N LYS A 13 8.21 -2.75 17.74
CA LYS A 13 9.64 -2.68 18.07
C LYS A 13 9.89 -2.74 19.58
N LEU A 14 8.88 -2.40 20.37
CA LEU A 14 8.93 -2.31 21.83
C LEU A 14 8.31 -3.54 22.53
N GLY A 15 8.06 -4.62 21.78
CA GLY A 15 7.49 -5.85 22.32
C GLY A 15 5.98 -5.99 22.12
N GLY A 16 5.36 -5.06 21.39
CA GLY A 16 3.95 -5.12 21.02
C GLY A 16 3.01 -4.63 22.11
N TRP A 17 1.72 -4.90 21.91
CA TRP A 17 0.68 -4.44 22.83
C TRP A 17 0.82 -5.14 24.19
N PRO A 18 0.80 -4.40 25.31
CA PRO A 18 0.99 -4.99 26.62
C PRO A 18 -0.22 -5.84 27.01
N GLY A 19 -0.09 -7.17 26.89
CA GLY A 19 -0.97 -8.18 27.49
C GLY A 19 -2.47 -7.88 27.46
N ASP A 20 -3.09 -7.86 28.64
CA ASP A 20 -4.55 -7.74 28.82
C ASP A 20 -5.08 -6.29 28.81
N ARG A 21 -4.30 -5.34 28.30
CA ARG A 21 -4.72 -3.94 28.21
C ARG A 21 -5.74 -3.79 27.09
N THR A 22 -6.79 -3.03 27.32
CA THR A 22 -7.90 -2.88 26.37
C THR A 22 -7.81 -1.59 25.57
N VAL A 23 -7.12 -0.58 26.11
CA VAL A 23 -7.06 0.78 25.55
C VAL A 23 -5.68 1.39 25.76
N ALA A 24 -5.18 2.13 24.79
CA ALA A 24 -4.05 3.04 24.89
C ALA A 24 -4.52 4.49 24.76
N SER A 25 -4.00 5.40 25.58
CA SER A 25 -4.36 6.81 25.52
C SER A 25 -3.14 7.70 25.79
N ASN A 26 -3.27 8.99 25.49
CA ASN A 26 -2.27 9.96 25.90
C ASN A 26 -2.38 10.26 27.40
N GLY A 27 -1.29 10.06 28.13
CA GLY A 27 -1.13 10.43 29.52
C GLY A 27 -0.45 11.78 29.73
N ILE A 28 -0.02 12.01 30.97
CA ILE A 28 0.63 13.26 31.39
C ILE A 28 2.00 13.37 30.71
N ASN A 29 2.39 14.58 30.31
CA ASN A 29 3.67 14.86 29.64
C ASN A 29 3.90 14.10 28.33
N GLY A 30 2.82 13.69 27.65
CA GLY A 30 2.92 13.01 26.36
C GLY A 30 3.31 11.54 26.44
N THR A 31 3.29 10.92 27.63
CA THR A 31 3.54 9.49 27.74
C THR A 31 2.36 8.69 27.22
N VAL A 32 2.60 7.61 26.49
CA VAL A 32 1.52 6.68 26.12
C VAL A 32 1.22 5.73 27.28
N VAL A 33 -0.05 5.66 27.67
CA VAL A 33 -0.51 4.87 28.82
C VAL A 33 -1.53 3.83 28.37
N PHE A 34 -1.37 2.60 28.85
CA PHE A 34 -2.26 1.49 28.55
C PHE A 34 -3.15 1.16 29.76
N HIS A 35 -4.44 1.04 29.51
CA HIS A 35 -5.49 0.90 30.51
C HIS A 35 -6.25 -0.42 30.34
N SER A 36 -6.73 -0.95 31.46
CA SER A 36 -7.77 -1.99 31.50
C SER A 36 -8.64 -1.78 32.73
N LYS A 37 -9.90 -2.21 32.67
CA LYS A 37 -10.86 -2.05 33.76
C LYS A 37 -10.35 -2.77 35.02
N GLY A 38 -10.29 -2.05 36.15
CA GLY A 38 -9.91 -2.62 37.44
C GLY A 38 -8.42 -2.90 37.62
N ARG A 39 -7.54 -2.39 36.74
CA ARG A 39 -6.08 -2.53 36.87
C ARG A 39 -5.37 -1.19 36.82
N ALA A 40 -4.22 -1.12 37.49
CA ALA A 40 -3.35 0.05 37.43
C ALA A 40 -2.87 0.31 35.98
N PRO A 41 -2.84 1.56 35.50
CA PRO A 41 -2.35 1.89 34.17
C PRO A 41 -0.90 1.46 33.98
N PHE A 42 -0.56 0.98 32.78
CA PHE A 42 0.79 0.62 32.39
C PHE A 42 1.40 1.71 31.52
N LEU A 43 2.54 2.26 31.94
CA LEU A 43 3.28 3.22 31.14
C LEU A 43 4.39 2.49 30.37
N MET A 44 4.43 2.68 29.05
CA MET A 44 5.49 2.12 28.23
C MET A 44 6.58 3.19 28.00
N GLY A 45 7.77 2.93 28.54
CA GLY A 45 8.92 3.81 28.32
C GLY A 45 9.34 3.84 26.85
N GLY A 46 9.67 5.03 26.33
CA GLY A 46 10.14 5.21 24.95
C GLY A 46 9.04 5.57 23.92
N LEU A 47 7.77 5.61 24.33
CA LEU A 47 6.65 6.06 23.50
C LEU A 47 6.17 7.44 23.97
N ASN A 48 6.49 8.46 23.16
CA ASN A 48 6.03 9.84 23.39
C ASN A 48 5.06 10.27 22.29
N PHE A 49 3.90 10.78 22.71
CA PHE A 49 2.84 11.28 21.85
C PHE A 49 2.35 12.64 22.33
N SER A 50 2.50 13.67 21.48
CA SER A 50 1.95 14.99 21.73
C SER A 50 0.64 15.15 20.95
N GLY A 51 -0.50 14.87 21.59
CA GLY A 51 -1.82 15.00 20.96
C GLY A 51 -2.96 14.56 21.87
N ILE A 52 -4.19 14.50 21.35
CA ILE A 52 -5.32 13.88 22.05
C ILE A 52 -5.67 12.61 21.28
N GLY A 53 -5.76 11.49 21.97
CA GLY A 53 -6.01 10.20 21.34
C GLY A 53 -6.30 9.11 22.35
N CYS A 54 -7.21 8.22 21.97
CA CYS A 54 -7.59 7.02 22.67
C CYS A 54 -7.77 5.95 21.60
N VAL A 55 -7.10 4.82 21.74
CA VAL A 55 -7.07 3.73 20.76
C VAL A 55 -7.38 2.43 21.49
N SER A 56 -8.37 1.67 21.02
CA SER A 56 -8.65 0.34 21.56
C SER A 56 -7.65 -0.70 21.04
N TYR A 57 -7.50 -1.81 21.76
CA TYR A 57 -6.71 -2.94 21.28
C TYR A 57 -7.22 -3.45 19.92
N GLU A 58 -8.54 -3.46 19.73
CA GLU A 58 -9.19 -3.90 18.49
C GLU A 58 -8.84 -2.98 17.31
N GLU A 59 -8.87 -1.65 17.51
CA GLU A 59 -8.47 -0.66 16.52
C GLU A 59 -6.99 -0.80 16.16
N TYR A 60 -6.13 -1.01 17.15
CA TYR A 60 -4.71 -1.26 16.95
C TYR A 60 -4.46 -2.55 16.17
N GLU A 61 -5.06 -3.67 16.56
CA GLU A 61 -4.88 -4.96 15.87
C GLU A 61 -5.41 -4.91 14.44
N ALA A 62 -6.56 -4.27 14.20
CA ALA A 62 -7.10 -4.07 12.86
C ALA A 62 -6.13 -3.24 11.99
N ALA A 63 -5.58 -2.15 12.54
CA ALA A 63 -4.62 -1.31 11.85
C ALA A 63 -3.25 -2.00 11.65
N LEU A 64 -2.81 -2.80 12.62
CA LEU A 64 -1.59 -3.60 12.52
C LEU A 64 -1.74 -4.70 11.47
N ALA A 65 -2.89 -5.36 11.43
CA ALA A 65 -3.22 -6.35 10.41
C ALA A 65 -3.30 -5.70 9.02
N ALA A 66 -3.94 -4.53 8.90
CA ALA A 66 -3.94 -3.74 7.67
C ALA A 66 -2.53 -3.34 7.22
N SER A 67 -1.68 -2.93 8.17
CA SER A 67 -0.27 -2.60 7.92
C SER A 67 0.59 -3.81 7.56
N LYS A 68 0.14 -5.03 7.88
CA LYS A 68 0.80 -6.30 7.56
C LYS A 68 0.15 -7.03 6.39
N GLN A 69 -0.88 -6.47 5.75
CA GLN A 69 -1.43 -7.08 4.55
C GLN A 69 -0.30 -7.22 3.53
N PRO A 70 -0.21 -8.37 2.83
CA PRO A 70 0.79 -8.55 1.79
C PRO A 70 0.67 -7.39 0.81
N GLU A 71 1.78 -6.72 0.55
CA GLU A 71 1.85 -5.72 -0.53
C GLU A 71 1.29 -6.39 -1.79
N TRP A 72 0.21 -5.82 -2.32
CA TRP A 72 -0.41 -6.32 -3.52
C TRP A 72 0.62 -6.23 -4.65
N ASN A 73 0.99 -7.38 -5.21
CA ASN A 73 2.03 -7.50 -6.24
C ASN A 73 1.56 -7.10 -7.65
N GLY A 74 0.35 -6.55 -7.77
CA GLY A 74 -0.25 -6.19 -9.05
C GLY A 74 -1.01 -7.31 -9.74
N GLU A 75 -1.02 -8.53 -9.20
CA GLU A 75 -1.85 -9.62 -9.73
C GLU A 75 -3.24 -9.61 -9.10
N GLY A 76 -4.28 -9.65 -9.94
CA GLY A 76 -5.68 -9.66 -9.48
C GLY A 76 -6.21 -8.28 -9.13
N LEU A 77 -7.22 -8.20 -8.26
CA LEU A 77 -7.77 -6.94 -7.78
C LEU A 77 -7.05 -6.50 -6.49
N PRO A 78 -6.75 -5.20 -6.33
CA PRO A 78 -6.17 -4.69 -5.09
C PRO A 78 -7.15 -4.87 -3.90
N LEU A 79 -6.60 -5.10 -2.71
CA LEU A 79 -7.37 -5.27 -1.48
C LEU A 79 -7.83 -3.91 -0.92
N VAL A 80 -8.90 -3.90 -0.13
CA VAL A 80 -9.35 -2.69 0.59
C VAL A 80 -8.24 -2.16 1.49
N GLY A 81 -7.95 -0.87 1.38
CA GLY A 81 -6.85 -0.18 2.07
C GLY A 81 -5.55 -0.10 1.26
N THR A 82 -5.46 -0.79 0.12
CA THR A 82 -4.27 -0.72 -0.75
C THR A 82 -4.15 0.68 -1.37
N LYS A 83 -2.97 1.29 -1.25
CA LYS A 83 -2.58 2.46 -2.06
C LYS A 83 -2.00 1.96 -3.38
N CYS A 84 -2.58 2.35 -4.50
CA CYS A 84 -2.20 1.88 -5.82
C CYS A 84 -2.45 2.98 -6.87
N ASP A 85 -1.93 2.79 -8.08
CA ASP A 85 -2.28 3.65 -9.21
C ASP A 85 -3.46 3.04 -9.98
N TRP A 86 -4.42 3.88 -10.35
CA TRP A 86 -5.52 3.53 -11.24
C TRP A 86 -5.44 4.31 -12.55
N GLN A 87 -5.66 3.65 -13.67
CA GLN A 87 -5.65 4.27 -14.99
C GLN A 87 -7.04 4.79 -15.37
N ASP A 88 -7.16 6.11 -15.54
CA ASP A 88 -8.40 6.72 -15.97
C ASP A 88 -8.79 6.28 -17.40
N LYS A 89 -10.05 5.85 -17.56
CA LYS A 89 -10.53 5.29 -18.83
C LYS A 89 -10.48 6.31 -19.98
N ASN A 90 -10.72 7.58 -19.69
CA ASN A 90 -10.87 8.65 -20.68
C ASN A 90 -9.52 9.25 -21.08
N THR A 91 -8.71 9.60 -20.10
CA THR A 91 -7.43 10.31 -20.26
C THR A 91 -6.24 9.35 -20.38
N LYS A 92 -6.39 8.09 -19.99
CA LYS A 92 -5.31 7.08 -19.87
C LYS A 92 -4.20 7.45 -18.89
N ALA A 93 -4.41 8.49 -18.08
CA ALA A 93 -3.49 8.90 -17.03
C ALA A 93 -3.57 7.95 -15.83
N TRP A 94 -2.42 7.68 -15.21
CA TRP A 94 -2.34 6.95 -13.95
C TRP A 94 -2.51 7.93 -12.78
N LEU A 95 -3.47 7.64 -11.91
CA LEU A 95 -3.83 8.46 -10.76
C LEU A 95 -3.62 7.66 -9.47
N PRO A 96 -2.97 8.23 -8.44
CA PRO A 96 -2.80 7.56 -7.16
C PRO A 96 -4.13 7.52 -6.41
N VAL A 97 -4.55 6.32 -6.01
CA VAL A 97 -5.82 6.06 -5.35
C VAL A 97 -5.66 5.12 -4.16
N ILE A 98 -6.67 5.16 -3.28
CA ILE A 98 -6.83 4.22 -2.18
C ILE A 98 -8.09 3.40 -2.45
N ILE A 99 -8.01 2.09 -2.32
CA ILE A 99 -9.17 1.21 -2.43
C ILE A 99 -9.99 1.30 -1.15
N VAL A 100 -11.24 1.75 -1.24
CA VAL A 100 -12.14 1.86 -0.08
C VAL A 100 -13.17 0.73 -0.03
N TYR A 101 -13.41 0.08 -1.16
CA TYR A 101 -14.22 -1.13 -1.26
C TYR A 101 -13.76 -1.98 -2.45
N ALA A 102 -13.76 -3.30 -2.28
CA ALA A 102 -13.44 -4.24 -3.36
C ALA A 102 -14.35 -5.45 -3.29
N SER A 103 -14.89 -5.81 -4.45
CA SER A 103 -15.63 -7.04 -4.69
C SER A 103 -15.28 -7.59 -6.08
N GLU A 104 -15.77 -8.77 -6.43
CA GLU A 104 -15.60 -9.32 -7.78
C GLU A 104 -16.15 -8.39 -8.87
N TRP A 105 -17.20 -7.62 -8.57
CA TRP A 105 -17.97 -6.86 -9.56
C TRP A 105 -17.64 -5.38 -9.59
N VAL A 106 -17.31 -4.81 -8.43
CA VAL A 106 -17.10 -3.37 -8.25
C VAL A 106 -15.92 -3.13 -7.32
N THR A 107 -15.06 -2.19 -7.71
CA THR A 107 -14.01 -1.59 -6.88
C THR A 107 -14.35 -0.12 -6.69
N VAL A 108 -14.40 0.36 -5.44
CA VAL A 108 -14.56 1.79 -5.15
C VAL A 108 -13.19 2.36 -4.79
N ILE A 109 -12.82 3.41 -5.49
CA ILE A 109 -11.54 4.11 -5.35
C ILE A 109 -11.78 5.50 -4.76
N ARG A 110 -10.80 5.98 -4.01
CA ARG A 110 -10.75 7.36 -3.52
C ARG A 110 -9.44 8.01 -3.94
N GLU A 111 -9.48 9.23 -4.45
CA GLU A 111 -8.27 10.02 -4.75
C GLU A 111 -7.50 10.35 -3.46
N GLY A 112 -6.38 9.65 -3.22
CA GLY A 112 -5.36 9.97 -2.20
C GLY A 112 -5.84 10.43 -0.82
N ASP A 113 -4.91 11.06 -0.08
CA ASP A 113 -5.17 11.61 1.27
C ASP A 113 -5.80 13.02 1.20
N LYS A 114 -6.69 13.28 0.23
CA LYS A 114 -7.45 14.54 0.15
C LYS A 114 -8.71 14.43 1.03
N SER A 115 -8.91 15.41 1.91
CA SER A 115 -10.04 15.43 2.85
C SER A 115 -11.41 15.59 2.18
N ASP A 116 -11.43 16.05 0.93
CA ASP A 116 -12.60 16.32 0.08
C ASP A 116 -12.70 15.36 -1.12
N ALA A 117 -11.95 14.25 -1.09
CA ALA A 117 -11.94 13.29 -2.19
C ALA A 117 -13.32 12.66 -2.42
N VAL A 118 -13.75 12.62 -3.68
CA VAL A 118 -14.94 11.91 -4.12
C VAL A 118 -14.60 10.43 -4.34
N GLU A 119 -15.47 9.56 -3.85
CA GLU A 119 -15.39 8.12 -4.12
C GLU A 119 -15.99 7.81 -5.49
N ILE A 120 -15.27 7.00 -6.27
CA ILE A 120 -15.67 6.61 -7.62
C ILE A 120 -15.82 5.09 -7.65
N ALA A 121 -16.99 4.61 -8.11
CA ALA A 121 -17.24 3.20 -8.34
C ALA A 121 -16.77 2.79 -9.74
N ILE A 122 -15.90 1.77 -9.79
CA ILE A 122 -15.35 1.19 -11.00
C ILE A 122 -15.88 -0.23 -11.15
N GLU A 123 -16.50 -0.52 -12.28
CA GLU A 123 -16.94 -1.87 -12.62
C GLU A 123 -15.74 -2.75 -13.02
N ASN A 124 -15.64 -3.94 -12.42
CA ASN A 124 -14.57 -4.92 -12.64
C ASN A 124 -14.88 -5.91 -13.78
N TYR A 125 -15.86 -5.60 -14.64
CA TYR A 125 -16.30 -6.51 -15.69
C TYR A 125 -15.24 -6.64 -16.80
N GLY A 126 -14.73 -7.87 -16.98
CA GLY A 126 -13.74 -8.21 -18.00
C GLY A 126 -12.28 -8.00 -17.57
N ASP A 127 -11.36 -8.71 -18.22
CA ASP A 127 -9.92 -8.69 -17.88
C ASP A 127 -9.27 -7.32 -18.10
N GLU A 128 -9.83 -6.47 -18.95
CA GLU A 128 -9.33 -5.11 -19.19
C GLU A 128 -9.54 -4.18 -17.98
N ALA A 129 -10.63 -4.34 -17.23
CA ALA A 129 -10.89 -3.53 -16.03
C ALA A 129 -9.90 -3.86 -14.90
N ARG A 130 -9.50 -5.13 -14.79
CA ARG A 130 -8.50 -5.58 -13.81
C ARG A 130 -7.09 -5.04 -14.10
N ARG A 131 -6.77 -4.78 -15.38
CA ARG A 131 -5.49 -4.18 -15.81
C ARG A 131 -5.41 -2.67 -15.60
N GLN A 132 -6.48 -2.03 -15.13
CA GLN A 132 -6.48 -0.60 -14.84
C GLN A 132 -5.91 -0.27 -13.47
N PHE A 133 -5.55 -1.28 -12.68
CA PHE A 133 -4.86 -1.10 -11.41
C PHE A 133 -3.43 -1.60 -11.52
N ARG A 134 -2.51 -0.91 -10.85
CA ARG A 134 -1.15 -1.39 -10.62
C ARG A 134 -0.64 -0.92 -9.26
N PRO A 135 0.31 -1.61 -8.63
CA PRO A 135 0.95 -1.13 -7.41
C PRO A 135 1.55 0.25 -7.64
N THR A 136 1.55 1.09 -6.61
CA THR A 136 2.25 2.38 -6.69
C THR A 136 3.74 2.08 -6.91
N LEU A 137 4.26 2.51 -8.06
CA LEU A 137 5.63 2.20 -8.45
C LEU A 137 6.60 2.80 -7.43
N ASN A 138 7.42 1.95 -6.81
CA ASN A 138 8.61 2.44 -6.10
C ASN A 138 9.68 2.87 -7.13
N GLU A 139 10.76 3.52 -6.70
CA GLU A 139 11.81 4.00 -7.62
C GLU A 139 12.41 2.89 -8.51
N MET A 140 12.45 1.64 -8.04
CA MET A 140 12.95 0.51 -8.85
C MET A 140 11.95 0.12 -9.93
N ASP A 141 10.67 0.13 -9.61
CA ASP A 141 9.61 -0.17 -10.58
C ASP A 141 9.46 0.95 -11.61
N ILE A 142 9.66 2.22 -11.22
CA ILE A 142 9.75 3.35 -12.17
C ILE A 142 10.90 3.12 -13.15
N LYS A 143 12.11 2.83 -12.64
CA LYS A 143 13.27 2.55 -13.50
C LYS A 143 13.06 1.36 -14.42
N ARG A 144 12.37 0.32 -13.94
CA ARG A 144 11.96 -0.84 -14.76
C ARG A 144 11.03 -0.42 -15.89
N GLU A 145 9.95 0.28 -15.59
CA GLU A 145 8.98 0.71 -16.60
C GLU A 145 9.58 1.70 -17.60
N GLU A 146 10.42 2.64 -17.14
CA GLU A 146 11.17 3.55 -18.03
C GLU A 146 12.09 2.78 -18.97
N ALA A 147 12.81 1.78 -18.47
CA ALA A 147 13.68 0.94 -19.28
C ALA A 147 12.88 0.11 -20.29
N ILE A 148 11.75 -0.50 -19.88
CA ILE A 148 10.88 -1.28 -20.77
C ILE A 148 10.25 -0.38 -21.84
N ALA A 149 9.80 0.82 -21.48
CA ALA A 149 9.29 1.79 -22.44
C ALA A 149 10.35 2.21 -23.45
N ALA A 150 11.59 2.44 -23.01
CA ALA A 150 12.71 2.71 -23.90
C ALA A 150 13.01 1.52 -24.82
N MET A 151 13.03 0.29 -24.30
CA MET A 151 13.24 -0.93 -25.09
C MET A 151 12.14 -1.11 -26.17
N ARG A 152 10.89 -0.79 -25.86
CA ARG A 152 9.77 -0.84 -26.82
C ARG A 152 9.99 0.09 -28.02
N ASN A 153 10.61 1.26 -27.83
CA ASN A 153 10.91 2.19 -28.94
C ASN A 153 11.91 1.62 -29.96
N PHE A 154 12.72 0.63 -29.58
CA PHE A 154 13.67 -0.04 -30.47
C PHE A 154 13.09 -1.29 -31.14
N ALA A 155 11.89 -1.71 -30.76
CA ALA A 155 11.24 -2.89 -31.32
C ALA A 155 10.36 -2.53 -32.53
N THR A 156 10.49 -3.30 -33.61
CA THR A 156 9.49 -3.30 -34.69
C THR A 156 8.19 -3.94 -34.18
N ASN A 157 7.02 -3.42 -34.57
CA ASN A 157 5.71 -3.87 -34.06
C ASN A 157 5.51 -3.66 -32.55
N TYR A 158 5.94 -2.51 -32.01
CA TYR A 158 5.85 -2.14 -30.60
C TYR A 158 4.45 -2.24 -29.97
N ASN A 159 3.38 -2.20 -30.76
CA ASN A 159 1.99 -2.36 -30.29
C ASN A 159 1.51 -3.82 -30.23
N ASN A 160 2.33 -4.79 -30.64
CA ASN A 160 1.97 -6.21 -30.59
C ASN A 160 2.18 -6.77 -29.17
N THR A 161 1.13 -7.33 -28.58
CA THR A 161 1.13 -7.89 -27.22
C THR A 161 2.23 -8.94 -27.00
N ALA A 162 2.53 -9.78 -27.99
CA ALA A 162 3.59 -10.78 -27.89
C ALA A 162 4.99 -10.15 -27.83
N VAL A 163 5.20 -9.05 -28.56
CA VAL A 163 6.45 -8.29 -28.54
C VAL A 163 6.62 -7.59 -27.18
N ILE A 164 5.53 -7.03 -26.65
CA ILE A 164 5.51 -6.40 -25.33
C ILE A 164 5.94 -7.39 -24.23
N HIS A 165 5.31 -8.57 -24.18
CA HIS A 165 5.66 -9.60 -23.20
C HIS A 165 7.09 -10.15 -23.38
N ALA A 166 7.58 -10.23 -24.61
CA ALA A 166 8.96 -10.64 -24.86
C ALA A 166 9.96 -9.63 -24.28
N ILE A 167 9.70 -8.33 -24.44
CA ILE A 167 10.56 -7.25 -23.91
C ILE A 167 10.58 -7.27 -22.38
N GLU A 168 9.40 -7.38 -21.74
CA GLU A 168 9.28 -7.50 -20.28
C GLU A 168 10.11 -8.69 -19.76
N LYS A 169 9.97 -9.85 -20.39
CA LYS A 169 10.70 -11.07 -20.00
C LYS A 169 12.21 -10.96 -20.22
N VAL A 170 12.64 -10.26 -21.27
CA VAL A 170 14.06 -9.98 -21.51
C VAL A 170 14.60 -9.06 -20.40
N TYR A 171 13.89 -7.99 -20.06
CA TYR A 171 14.30 -7.10 -18.97
C TYR A 171 14.44 -7.87 -17.65
N ASP A 172 13.43 -8.66 -17.28
CA ASP A 172 13.45 -9.44 -16.03
C ASP A 172 14.59 -10.48 -16.03
N SER A 173 14.95 -11.03 -17.20
CA SER A 173 16.08 -11.94 -17.35
C SER A 173 17.43 -11.24 -17.19
N ILE A 174 17.56 -9.99 -17.64
CA ILE A 174 18.76 -9.16 -17.43
C ILE A 174 18.87 -8.78 -15.95
N ALA A 175 17.78 -8.34 -15.33
CA ALA A 175 17.72 -8.00 -13.92
C ALA A 175 18.12 -9.20 -13.03
N ALA A 176 17.69 -10.41 -13.41
CA ALA A 176 18.05 -11.66 -12.74
C ALA A 176 19.45 -12.19 -13.09
N GLY A 177 20.24 -11.48 -13.92
CA GLY A 177 21.58 -11.88 -14.33
C GLY A 177 21.64 -13.13 -15.21
N LYS A 178 20.52 -13.54 -15.82
CA LYS A 178 20.41 -14.75 -16.66
C LYS A 178 21.00 -14.55 -18.05
N ILE A 179 21.15 -13.30 -18.50
CA ILE A 179 21.78 -12.97 -19.78
C ILE A 179 23.25 -12.59 -19.51
N PRO A 180 24.22 -13.44 -19.86
CA PRO A 180 25.62 -13.16 -19.59
C PRO A 180 26.07 -11.91 -20.36
N HIS A 181 26.99 -11.15 -19.75
CA HIS A 181 27.59 -9.92 -20.30
C HIS A 181 26.67 -8.70 -20.41
N ILE A 182 25.42 -8.78 -19.94
CA ILE A 182 24.49 -7.65 -19.90
C ILE A 182 24.01 -7.43 -18.46
N THR A 183 24.12 -6.21 -17.96
CA THR A 183 23.70 -5.81 -16.60
C THR A 183 22.96 -4.48 -16.64
N LEU A 184 21.94 -4.34 -15.79
CA LEU A 184 21.31 -3.04 -15.53
C LEU A 184 22.30 -2.13 -14.78
N LYS A 185 22.30 -0.84 -15.10
CA LYS A 185 23.15 0.18 -14.45
C LYS A 185 22.36 1.00 -13.44
#